data_AF-A0A924CNI7-F1
#
_entry.id   AF-A0A924CNI7-F1
#
_cell.length_a   1.000
_cell.length_b   1.000
_cell.length_c   1.000
_cell.angle_alpha   90.00
_cell.angle_beta   90.00
_cell.angle_gamma   90.00
#
_symmetry.space_group_name_H-M   'P 1'
#
loop_
_entity.id
_entity.type
_entity.pdbx_description
1 polymer ?
#
loop_
_entity_poly.entity_id
_entity_poly.type
_entity_poly.pdbx_seq_one_letter_code
_entity_poly.pdbx_strand_id
1 'polypeptide(L)'
;MATQRIPLDALQKVRQYLKTVLVLPESENRPQTLTLLSSPDFLPEPDSLAGLSDLFRMGGPIDEGVPMPNNCGQWYVSVMDPGVAFMKLPGLQLQSGYRLATYLYRQGDDGIGKTWALPEKLSAIANLEKVLVRSSGIQNPPKPLGCVDDFSLAIDGDRSPGSFLFASLLRRELEEFGYVGKSCLWSKHQLITAVPQQLQWQWRFEGAKDLSPKIRILPEGRAIVEFFTCRVTPSIAIFQHLDQYTTGSYAAQRVDRPIAIGERKRSVPAV
;
A
#
# COMPACT_ATOMS: atom_id res chain seq x y z
N MET A 1 22.83 23.67 -8.20
CA MET A 1 21.83 23.01 -7.33
C MET A 1 21.98 21.51 -7.50
N ALA A 2 22.10 20.75 -6.41
CA ALA A 2 22.51 19.36 -6.47
C ALA A 2 21.30 18.41 -6.53
N THR A 3 21.24 17.61 -7.59
CA THR A 3 20.39 16.40 -7.60
C THR A 3 21.05 15.38 -6.68
N GLN A 4 20.31 14.91 -5.67
CA GLN A 4 20.79 13.84 -4.80
C GLN A 4 20.31 12.50 -5.33
N ARG A 5 21.25 11.56 -5.45
CA ARG A 5 20.95 10.16 -5.76
C ARG A 5 20.87 9.37 -4.47
N ILE A 6 19.87 8.51 -4.36
CA ILE A 6 19.78 7.56 -3.24
C ILE A 6 20.07 6.15 -3.78
N PRO A 7 20.95 5.37 -3.11
CA PRO A 7 21.23 4.00 -3.50
C PRO A 7 19.95 3.16 -3.55
N LEU A 8 19.84 2.31 -4.57
CA LEU A 8 18.70 1.40 -4.72
C LEU A 8 18.53 0.50 -3.49
N ASP A 9 19.64 0.01 -2.93
CA ASP A 9 19.64 -0.86 -1.75
C ASP A 9 18.95 -0.21 -0.55
N ALA A 10 19.09 1.11 -0.38
CA ALA A 10 18.42 1.84 0.69
C ALA A 10 16.90 1.86 0.47
N LEU A 11 16.44 2.11 -0.77
CA LEU A 11 15.02 2.05 -1.11
C LEU A 11 14.45 0.65 -0.96
N GLN A 12 15.21 -0.37 -1.38
CA GLN A 12 14.79 -1.76 -1.25
C GLN A 12 14.66 -2.16 0.21
N LYS A 13 15.57 -1.73 1.10
CA LYS A 13 15.46 -1.96 2.55
C LYS A 13 14.22 -1.29 3.14
N VAL A 14 13.94 -0.03 2.77
CA VAL A 14 12.74 0.67 3.23
C VAL A 14 11.47 -0.03 2.72
N ARG A 15 11.43 -0.39 1.44
CA ARG A 15 10.30 -1.12 0.86
C ARG A 15 10.10 -2.48 1.51
N GLN A 16 11.17 -3.22 1.77
CA GLN A 16 11.11 -4.51 2.46
C GLN A 16 10.56 -4.33 3.88
N TYR A 17 11.04 -3.33 4.62
CA TYR A 17 10.50 -2.99 5.93
C TYR A 17 8.99 -2.73 5.86
N LEU A 18 8.54 -1.87 4.93
CA LEU A 18 7.11 -1.58 4.73
C LEU A 18 6.31 -2.85 4.47
N LYS A 19 6.78 -3.73 3.58
CA LYS A 19 6.14 -5.01 3.29
C LYS A 19 6.11 -5.98 4.47
N THR A 20 7.08 -5.90 5.38
CA THR A 20 7.09 -6.74 6.59
C THR A 20 6.15 -6.26 7.67
N VAL A 21 5.89 -4.96 7.75
CA VAL A 21 5.04 -4.39 8.80
C VAL A 21 3.60 -4.16 8.35
N LEU A 22 3.36 -3.88 7.06
CA LEU A 22 2.03 -3.71 6.48
C LEU A 22 1.49 -5.06 6.01
N VAL A 23 1.31 -5.98 6.96
CA VAL A 23 0.75 -7.32 6.71
C VAL A 23 -0.59 -7.43 7.43
N LEU A 24 -1.63 -7.81 6.68
CA LEU A 24 -2.93 -8.10 7.25
C LEU A 24 -2.93 -9.50 7.87
N PRO A 25 -3.64 -9.70 9.00
CA PRO A 25 -3.94 -11.03 9.52
C PRO A 25 -4.60 -11.91 8.46
N GLU A 26 -4.32 -13.22 8.46
CA GLU A 26 -4.90 -14.14 7.48
C GLU A 26 -6.43 -14.17 7.55
N SER A 27 -7.00 -14.06 8.75
CA SER A 27 -8.46 -13.98 8.97
C SER A 27 -9.12 -12.79 8.28
N GLU A 28 -8.42 -11.67 8.10
CA GLU A 28 -8.89 -10.51 7.32
C GLU A 28 -8.52 -10.64 5.83
N ASN A 29 -7.35 -11.19 5.54
CA ASN A 29 -6.88 -11.22 4.16
C ASN A 29 -7.59 -12.29 3.32
N ARG A 30 -7.87 -13.44 3.92
CA ARG A 30 -8.58 -14.58 3.36
C ARG A 30 -9.59 -15.10 4.37
N PRO A 31 -10.69 -14.37 4.61
CA PRO A 31 -11.73 -14.83 5.50
C PRO A 31 -12.25 -16.16 4.98
N GLN A 32 -12.03 -17.22 5.75
CA GLN A 32 -12.52 -18.55 5.42
C GLN A 32 -14.05 -18.50 5.41
N THR A 33 -14.66 -19.10 4.40
CA THR A 33 -16.10 -19.28 4.41
C THR A 33 -16.45 -20.10 5.65
N LEU A 34 -17.27 -19.54 6.55
CA LEU A 34 -17.77 -20.18 7.78
C LEU A 34 -18.38 -21.59 7.54
N THR A 35 -18.62 -21.99 6.29
CA THR A 35 -19.12 -23.31 5.89
C THR A 35 -18.19 -24.49 6.20
N LEU A 36 -16.90 -24.27 6.47
CA LEU A 36 -15.96 -25.36 6.85
C LEU A 36 -15.75 -25.53 8.36
N LEU A 37 -16.24 -24.61 9.19
CA LEU A 37 -15.99 -24.57 10.64
C LEU A 37 -17.23 -24.86 11.49
N SER A 38 -18.38 -25.13 10.87
CA SER A 38 -19.57 -25.68 11.54
C SER A 38 -19.43 -27.16 11.95
N SER A 39 -18.28 -27.79 11.64
CA SER A 39 -17.90 -29.09 12.19
C SER A 39 -17.09 -28.88 13.48
N PRO A 40 -17.55 -29.35 14.65
CA PRO A 40 -16.86 -29.18 15.94
C PRO A 40 -15.49 -29.87 16.03
N ASP A 41 -15.08 -30.61 15.01
CA ASP A 41 -13.86 -31.42 14.97
C ASP A 41 -12.62 -30.68 14.42
N PHE A 42 -12.74 -29.41 13.99
CA PHE A 42 -11.65 -28.65 13.36
C PHE A 42 -11.38 -27.29 14.02
N LEU A 43 -11.13 -27.28 15.33
CA LEU A 43 -10.45 -26.15 15.96
C LEU A 43 -8.93 -26.38 15.81
N PRO A 44 -8.23 -25.67 14.89
CA PRO A 44 -6.78 -25.79 14.81
C PRO A 44 -6.15 -25.28 16.10
N GLU A 45 -5.20 -26.04 16.67
CA GLU A 45 -4.38 -25.55 17.77
C GLU A 45 -3.59 -24.31 17.28
N PRO A 46 -3.50 -23.24 18.10
CA PRO A 46 -2.87 -22.01 17.68
C PRO A 46 -1.34 -22.17 17.68
N ASP A 47 -0.73 -22.15 16.50
CA ASP A 47 0.74 -22.19 16.35
C ASP A 47 1.42 -20.84 16.68
N SER A 48 0.65 -19.78 16.97
CA SER A 48 1.20 -18.46 17.28
C SER A 48 0.25 -17.55 18.08
N LEU A 49 0.81 -16.48 18.66
CA LEU A 49 0.05 -15.42 19.34
C LEU A 49 -0.98 -14.73 18.42
N ALA A 50 -0.73 -14.67 17.11
CA ALA A 50 -1.70 -14.15 16.14
C ALA A 50 -2.91 -15.10 16.02
N GLY A 51 -2.67 -16.41 16.03
CA GLY A 51 -3.73 -17.43 16.03
C GLY A 51 -4.57 -17.44 17.31
N LEU A 52 -4.03 -16.98 18.43
CA LEU A 52 -4.82 -16.78 19.66
C LEU A 52 -5.84 -15.64 19.50
N SER A 53 -5.48 -14.56 18.81
CA SER A 53 -6.44 -13.48 18.51
C SER A 53 -7.59 -13.96 17.61
N ASP A 54 -7.34 -14.93 16.73
CA ASP A 54 -8.37 -15.55 15.91
C ASP A 54 -9.28 -16.47 16.75
N LEU A 55 -8.73 -17.21 17.74
CA LEU A 55 -9.52 -18.02 18.67
C LEU A 55 -10.43 -17.17 19.58
N PHE A 56 -9.98 -16.01 20.05
CA PHE A 56 -10.84 -15.13 20.86
C PHE A 56 -12.03 -14.56 20.06
N ARG A 57 -11.93 -14.45 18.73
CA ARG A 57 -13.07 -14.09 17.87
C ARG A 57 -14.08 -15.23 17.71
N MET A 58 -13.67 -16.49 17.91
CA MET A 58 -14.55 -17.66 17.82
C MET A 58 -15.42 -17.85 19.08
N GLY A 59 -15.02 -17.28 20.22
CA GLY A 59 -15.70 -17.48 21.52
C GLY A 59 -16.41 -16.26 22.11
N GLY A 60 -16.35 -15.09 21.47
CA GLY A 60 -17.04 -13.89 21.92
C GLY A 60 -18.52 -13.87 21.51
N PRO A 61 -19.44 -13.27 22.30
CA PRO A 61 -20.79 -13.02 21.83
C PRO A 61 -20.72 -12.16 20.55
N ILE A 62 -21.30 -12.68 19.46
CA ILE A 62 -21.41 -11.98 18.19
C ILE A 62 -22.36 -10.80 18.43
N ASP A 63 -21.83 -9.59 18.48
CA ASP A 63 -22.66 -8.39 18.52
C ASP A 63 -23.34 -8.24 17.15
N GLU A 64 -24.67 -8.42 17.11
CA GLU A 64 -25.46 -8.35 15.89
C GLU A 64 -25.31 -6.97 15.22
N GLY A 65 -24.52 -6.90 14.15
CA GLY A 65 -24.43 -5.70 13.30
C GLY A 65 -23.04 -5.15 13.05
N VAL A 66 -21.98 -5.69 13.67
CA VAL A 66 -20.59 -5.29 13.35
C VAL A 66 -20.13 -6.06 12.11
N PRO A 67 -19.80 -5.39 10.98
CA PRO A 67 -19.29 -6.07 9.80
C PRO A 67 -17.94 -6.71 10.13
N MET A 68 -17.91 -8.04 10.13
CA MET A 68 -16.71 -8.85 10.36
C MET A 68 -15.98 -9.13 9.03
N PRO A 69 -14.74 -9.66 9.08
CA PRO A 69 -14.12 -10.24 7.90
C PRO A 69 -15.07 -11.19 7.20
N ASN A 70 -15.38 -10.88 5.95
CA ASN A 70 -16.36 -11.58 5.14
C ASN A 70 -15.81 -11.76 3.73
N ASN A 71 -16.37 -12.67 2.95
CA ASN A 71 -16.05 -12.84 1.53
C ASN A 71 -17.23 -12.47 0.61
N CYS A 72 -18.23 -11.79 1.17
CA CYS A 72 -19.52 -11.49 0.54
C CYS A 72 -19.55 -10.10 -0.13
N GLY A 73 -18.45 -9.36 -0.16
CA GLY A 73 -18.40 -8.02 -0.72
C GLY A 73 -19.01 -6.96 0.21
N GLN A 74 -18.74 -7.04 1.51
CA GLN A 74 -19.10 -6.00 2.47
C GLN A 74 -17.84 -5.39 3.10
N TRP A 75 -17.87 -4.07 3.30
CA TRP A 75 -16.77 -3.36 3.95
C TRP A 75 -16.74 -3.66 5.45
N TYR A 76 -15.54 -3.84 6.00
CA TYR A 76 -15.30 -3.96 7.43
C TYR A 76 -14.01 -3.21 7.83
N VAL A 77 -13.84 -2.92 9.11
CA VAL A 77 -12.66 -2.24 9.65
C VAL A 77 -11.58 -3.28 9.95
N SER A 78 -10.35 -3.06 9.49
CA SER A 78 -9.20 -3.88 9.87
C SER A 78 -8.75 -3.56 11.29
N VAL A 79 -8.36 -4.58 12.05
CA VAL A 79 -7.73 -4.37 13.37
C VAL A 79 -6.26 -3.97 13.29
N MET A 80 -5.64 -4.11 12.11
CA MET A 80 -4.25 -3.75 11.91
C MET A 80 -4.09 -2.23 11.85
N ASP A 81 -3.21 -1.68 12.67
CA ASP A 81 -2.87 -0.25 12.67
C ASP A 81 -1.76 0.04 11.63
N PRO A 82 -2.05 0.71 10.50
CA PRO A 82 -1.02 1.03 9.51
C PRO A 82 0.03 2.03 10.02
N GLY A 83 -0.26 2.72 11.14
CA GLY A 83 0.66 3.64 11.80
C GLY A 83 1.98 2.99 12.24
N VAL A 84 2.02 1.66 12.41
CA VAL A 84 3.26 0.94 12.73
C VAL A 84 4.35 1.13 11.67
N ALA A 85 3.99 1.48 10.44
CA ALA A 85 4.94 1.76 9.37
C ALA A 85 5.84 2.97 9.68
N PHE A 86 5.40 3.93 10.49
CA PHE A 86 6.19 5.11 10.81
C PHE A 86 7.27 4.86 11.88
N MET A 87 7.19 3.76 12.62
CA MET A 87 8.07 3.50 13.77
C MET A 87 9.57 3.39 13.42
N LYS A 88 9.90 2.88 12.22
CA LYS A 88 11.30 2.75 11.75
C LYS A 88 11.54 3.42 10.41
N LEU A 89 10.62 4.27 9.94
CA LEU A 89 10.82 5.02 8.71
C LEU A 89 11.75 6.22 8.94
N PRO A 90 12.88 6.31 8.22
CA PRO A 90 13.80 7.43 8.41
C PRO A 90 13.17 8.76 7.96
N GLY A 91 13.20 9.76 8.84
CA GLY A 91 12.82 11.14 8.51
C GLY A 91 11.32 11.36 8.28
N LEU A 92 10.47 10.38 8.60
CA LEU A 92 9.01 10.47 8.47
C LEU A 92 8.31 10.06 9.76
N GLN A 93 7.22 10.75 10.06
CA GLN A 93 6.35 10.47 11.19
C GLN A 93 4.90 10.76 10.83
N LEU A 94 3.97 10.14 11.54
CA LEU A 94 2.58 10.55 11.52
C LEU A 94 2.43 11.80 12.41
N GLN A 95 1.64 12.78 11.97
CA GLN A 95 1.37 13.98 12.75
C GLN A 95 0.71 13.62 14.08
N SER A 96 1.09 14.35 15.15
CA SER A 96 0.49 14.17 16.47
C SER A 96 -1.02 14.40 16.43
N GLY A 97 -1.78 13.51 17.08
CA GLY A 97 -3.23 13.56 17.10
C GLY A 97 -3.91 13.00 15.87
N TYR A 98 -3.17 12.42 14.91
CA TYR A 98 -3.72 11.62 13.82
C TYR A 98 -3.48 10.12 14.03
N ARG A 99 -4.39 9.32 13.52
CA ARG A 99 -4.28 7.86 13.41
C ARG A 99 -4.66 7.42 12.00
N LEU A 100 -4.10 6.31 11.55
CA LEU A 100 -4.50 5.65 10.32
C LEU A 100 -5.51 4.53 10.62
N ALA A 101 -6.55 4.42 9.81
CA ALA A 101 -7.49 3.31 9.86
C ALA A 101 -7.74 2.77 8.46
N THR A 102 -7.82 1.44 8.35
CA THR A 102 -8.03 0.75 7.08
C THR A 102 -9.37 0.04 7.05
N TYR A 103 -10.13 0.28 5.99
CA TYR A 103 -11.30 -0.50 5.66
C TYR A 103 -10.95 -1.51 4.59
N LEU A 104 -11.51 -2.72 4.70
CA LEU A 104 -11.26 -3.82 3.79
C LEU A 104 -12.57 -4.26 3.14
N TYR A 105 -12.48 -4.59 1.86
CA TYR A 105 -13.54 -5.20 1.07
C TYR A 105 -12.98 -6.48 0.45
N ARG A 106 -13.74 -7.57 0.55
CA ARG A 106 -13.33 -8.90 0.10
C ARG A 106 -14.46 -9.57 -0.64
N GLN A 107 -14.17 -10.12 -1.80
CA GLN A 107 -15.14 -10.79 -2.67
C GLN A 107 -14.46 -11.93 -3.42
N GLY A 108 -14.70 -13.16 -2.95
CA GLY A 108 -13.98 -14.34 -3.45
C GLY A 108 -12.48 -14.21 -3.24
N ASP A 109 -11.69 -14.40 -4.31
CA ASP A 109 -10.22 -14.30 -4.31
C ASP A 109 -9.70 -12.87 -4.50
N ASP A 110 -10.60 -11.91 -4.74
CA ASP A 110 -10.26 -10.51 -4.99
C ASP A 110 -10.67 -9.62 -3.79
N GLY A 111 -9.98 -8.50 -3.64
CA GLY A 111 -10.27 -7.57 -2.55
C GLY A 111 -9.50 -6.29 -2.68
N ILE A 112 -9.99 -5.26 -1.98
CA ILE A 112 -9.36 -3.94 -1.91
C ILE A 112 -9.33 -3.46 -0.47
N GLY A 113 -8.44 -2.50 -0.21
CA GLY A 113 -8.39 -1.78 1.05
C GLY A 113 -8.45 -0.28 0.83
N LYS A 114 -8.90 0.46 1.82
CA LYS A 114 -8.87 1.91 1.83
C LYS A 114 -8.38 2.41 3.18
N THR A 115 -7.22 3.04 3.19
CA THR A 115 -6.62 3.67 4.37
C THR A 115 -6.99 5.15 4.43
N TRP A 116 -7.43 5.60 5.61
CA TRP A 116 -7.73 7.01 5.90
C TRP A 116 -6.88 7.51 7.05
N ALA A 117 -6.53 8.80 7.03
CA ALA A 117 -6.03 9.51 8.19
C ALA A 117 -7.16 10.29 8.85
N LEU A 118 -7.26 10.17 10.17
CA LEU A 118 -8.31 10.82 10.96
C LEU A 118 -7.78 11.23 12.34
N PRO A 119 -8.41 12.24 12.98
CA PRO A 119 -8.05 12.61 14.34
C PRO A 119 -8.21 11.44 15.31
N GLU A 120 -7.26 11.28 16.23
CA GLU A 120 -7.23 10.19 17.20
C GLU A 120 -8.52 10.09 18.02
N LYS A 121 -9.09 11.24 18.42
CA LYS A 121 -10.38 11.33 19.14
C LYS A 121 -11.56 10.74 18.38
N LEU A 122 -11.50 10.67 17.05
CA LEU A 122 -12.54 10.12 16.19
C LEU A 122 -12.22 8.70 15.72
N SER A 123 -11.05 8.16 16.09
CA SER A 123 -10.56 6.86 15.61
C SER A 123 -11.08 5.65 16.39
N ALA A 124 -11.98 5.86 17.35
CA ALA A 124 -12.67 4.78 18.05
C ALA A 124 -13.44 3.88 17.06
N ILE A 125 -13.34 2.56 17.25
CA ILE A 125 -13.96 1.54 16.37
C ILE A 125 -15.46 1.80 16.17
N ALA A 126 -16.20 2.12 17.23
CA ALA A 126 -17.62 2.44 17.17
C ALA A 126 -17.96 3.63 16.23
N ASN A 127 -17.04 4.57 16.02
CA ASN A 127 -17.25 5.66 15.05
C ASN A 127 -16.92 5.22 13.62
N LEU A 128 -15.93 4.35 13.45
CA LEU A 128 -15.55 3.79 12.16
C LEU A 128 -16.65 2.89 11.58
N GLU A 129 -17.31 2.11 12.44
CA GLU A 129 -18.37 1.17 12.07
C GLU A 129 -19.68 1.86 11.67
N LYS A 130 -20.02 3.00 12.28
CA LYS A 130 -21.23 3.78 11.93
C LYS A 130 -21.31 4.13 10.43
N VAL A 131 -20.17 4.26 9.77
CA VAL A 131 -20.10 4.63 8.34
C VAL A 131 -20.32 3.42 7.43
N LEU A 132 -20.07 2.21 7.90
CA LEU A 132 -20.24 0.98 7.12
C LEU A 132 -21.69 0.79 6.67
N VAL A 133 -22.66 1.17 7.52
CA VAL A 133 -24.11 1.09 7.22
C VAL A 133 -24.50 1.85 5.95
N ARG A 134 -23.77 2.92 5.60
CA ARG A 134 -24.04 3.78 4.44
C ARG A 134 -23.16 3.46 3.24
N SER A 135 -22.25 2.51 3.36
CA SER A 135 -21.21 2.22 2.38
C SER A 135 -21.50 0.88 1.73
N SER A 136 -21.83 0.90 0.44
CA SER A 136 -22.19 -0.31 -0.31
C SER A 136 -21.33 -0.45 -1.56
N GLY A 137 -20.77 -1.64 -1.75
CA GLY A 137 -20.02 -1.99 -2.94
C GLY A 137 -18.63 -1.34 -3.02
N ILE A 138 -17.86 -1.79 -4.01
CA ILE A 138 -16.44 -1.45 -4.14
C ILE A 138 -16.18 0.02 -4.53
N GLN A 139 -17.13 0.66 -5.21
CA GLN A 139 -16.99 2.02 -5.75
C GLN A 139 -17.23 3.11 -4.71
N ASN A 140 -17.85 2.77 -3.58
CA ASN A 140 -18.17 3.71 -2.52
C ASN A 140 -17.52 3.27 -1.20
N PRO A 141 -16.20 3.45 -1.05
CA PRO A 141 -15.51 3.08 0.16
C PRO A 141 -16.01 3.93 1.35
N PRO A 142 -16.10 3.34 2.56
CA PRO A 142 -16.52 4.06 3.75
C PRO A 142 -15.58 5.22 4.04
N LYS A 143 -16.16 6.39 4.34
CA LYS A 143 -15.44 7.62 4.66
C LYS A 143 -15.71 8.06 6.11
N PRO A 144 -14.79 7.83 7.06
CA PRO A 144 -15.00 8.18 8.46
C PRO A 144 -15.13 9.69 8.69
N LEU A 145 -15.82 10.07 9.76
CA LEU A 145 -16.00 11.48 10.11
C LEU A 145 -14.67 12.16 10.43
N GLY A 146 -14.45 13.36 9.87
CA GLY A 146 -13.24 14.15 10.13
C GLY A 146 -11.98 13.59 9.47
N CYS A 147 -12.11 12.59 8.59
CA CYS A 147 -10.96 12.09 7.85
C CYS A 147 -10.46 13.10 6.83
N VAL A 148 -9.16 13.03 6.55
CA VAL A 148 -8.54 13.81 5.49
C VAL A 148 -8.59 13.01 4.18
N ASP A 149 -8.92 13.67 3.07
CA ASP A 149 -9.06 13.01 1.76
C ASP A 149 -7.75 12.39 1.26
N ASP A 150 -6.62 13.05 1.54
CA ASP A 150 -5.28 12.54 1.30
C ASP A 150 -4.57 12.34 2.64
N PHE A 151 -4.34 11.08 3.03
CA PHE A 151 -3.63 10.76 4.27
C PHE A 151 -2.21 11.34 4.32
N SER A 152 -1.62 11.68 3.17
CA SER A 152 -0.29 12.30 3.10
C SER A 152 -0.26 13.69 3.75
N LEU A 153 -1.41 14.33 3.93
CA LEU A 153 -1.54 15.58 4.68
C LEU A 153 -1.35 15.38 6.19
N ALA A 154 -1.56 14.15 6.69
CA ALA A 154 -1.31 13.77 8.08
C ALA A 154 0.13 13.25 8.29
N ILE A 155 1.00 13.31 7.28
CA ILE A 155 2.41 12.94 7.38
C ILE A 155 3.24 14.19 7.66
N ASP A 156 4.22 14.07 8.54
CA ASP A 156 5.24 15.09 8.79
C ASP A 156 6.63 14.43 8.84
N GLY A 157 7.69 15.23 8.91
CA GLY A 157 9.05 14.71 8.79
C GLY A 157 10.13 15.79 8.73
N ASP A 158 11.36 15.34 8.55
CA ASP A 158 12.57 16.19 8.58
C ASP A 158 12.78 17.00 7.29
N ARG A 159 11.93 16.78 6.28
CA ARG A 159 11.99 17.42 4.94
C ARG A 159 13.34 17.19 4.24
N SER A 160 14.07 16.16 4.63
CA SER A 160 15.28 15.72 3.95
C SER A 160 14.96 15.15 2.57
N PRO A 161 15.90 15.17 1.61
CA PRO A 161 15.70 14.54 0.31
C PRO A 161 15.32 13.05 0.40
N GLY A 162 15.86 12.33 1.40
CA GLY A 162 15.49 10.95 1.69
C GLY A 162 14.04 10.79 2.12
N SER A 163 13.56 11.65 3.02
CA SER A 163 12.18 11.58 3.52
C SER A 163 11.14 11.70 2.40
N PHE A 164 11.35 12.55 1.40
CA PHE A 164 10.43 12.69 0.25
C PHE A 164 10.37 11.41 -0.60
N LEU A 165 11.51 10.75 -0.82
CA LEU A 165 11.52 9.49 -1.57
C LEU A 165 10.93 8.34 -0.75
N PHE A 166 11.13 8.32 0.57
CA PHE A 166 10.49 7.33 1.43
C PHE A 166 8.98 7.56 1.56
N ALA A 167 8.52 8.81 1.56
CA ALA A 167 7.10 9.16 1.59
C ALA A 167 6.40 8.69 0.30
N SER A 168 7.09 8.84 -0.82
CA SER A 168 6.67 8.37 -2.14
C SER A 168 6.45 6.85 -2.18
N LEU A 169 7.35 6.08 -1.56
CA LEU A 169 7.23 4.63 -1.43
C LEU A 169 6.12 4.25 -0.44
N LEU A 170 6.14 4.83 0.76
CA LEU A 170 5.12 4.59 1.79
C LEU A 170 3.72 4.81 1.24
N ARG A 171 3.50 5.89 0.51
CA ARG A 171 2.21 6.20 -0.07
C ARG A 171 1.72 5.11 -1.00
N ARG A 172 2.58 4.58 -1.87
CA ARG A 172 2.23 3.49 -2.80
C ARG A 172 1.94 2.18 -2.07
N GLU A 173 2.69 1.86 -1.02
CA GLU A 173 2.43 0.68 -0.19
C GLU A 173 1.11 0.82 0.60
N LEU A 174 0.81 2.00 1.17
CA LEU A 174 -0.45 2.25 1.91
C LEU A 174 -1.69 2.32 1.01
N GLU A 175 -1.55 2.81 -0.22
CA GLU A 175 -2.66 2.84 -1.19
C GLU A 175 -2.99 1.44 -1.73
N GLU A 176 -2.02 0.53 -1.80
CA GLU A 176 -2.26 -0.88 -2.14
C GLU A 176 -2.52 -1.74 -0.89
N PHE A 177 -2.41 -1.18 0.32
CA PHE A 177 -2.63 -1.94 1.55
C PHE A 177 -4.06 -2.49 1.58
N GLY A 178 -4.17 -3.81 1.71
CA GLY A 178 -5.44 -4.53 1.69
C GLY A 178 -5.95 -4.93 0.29
N TYR A 179 -5.18 -4.69 -0.77
CA TYR A 179 -5.48 -5.24 -2.09
C TYR A 179 -5.03 -6.71 -2.19
N VAL A 180 -5.89 -7.55 -2.77
CA VAL A 180 -5.59 -8.96 -3.09
C VAL A 180 -6.09 -9.34 -4.47
N GLY A 181 -5.50 -10.38 -5.04
CA GLY A 181 -5.88 -10.95 -6.33
C GLY A 181 -5.50 -10.07 -7.53
N LYS A 182 -6.44 -9.88 -8.45
CA LYS A 182 -6.25 -9.12 -9.70
C LYS A 182 -6.13 -7.62 -9.47
N SER A 183 -6.71 -7.13 -8.38
CA SER A 183 -6.71 -5.71 -8.00
C SER A 183 -5.31 -5.18 -7.66
N CYS A 184 -4.39 -6.06 -7.25
CA CYS A 184 -3.01 -5.68 -6.96
C CYS A 184 -2.32 -5.09 -8.20
N LEU A 185 -1.68 -3.94 -8.05
CA LEU A 185 -0.96 -3.26 -9.13
C LEU A 185 0.49 -3.03 -8.71
N TRP A 186 0.71 -2.23 -7.67
CA TRP A 186 2.04 -1.79 -7.23
C TRP A 186 2.95 -2.93 -6.73
N SER A 187 2.39 -3.97 -6.14
CA SER A 187 3.09 -5.15 -5.62
C SER A 187 3.78 -5.94 -6.73
N LYS A 188 3.28 -5.81 -7.97
CA LYS A 188 3.84 -6.38 -9.19
C LYS A 188 5.04 -5.59 -9.74
N HIS A 189 5.34 -4.41 -9.18
CA HIS A 189 6.45 -3.57 -9.57
C HIS A 189 7.70 -3.89 -8.76
N GLN A 190 8.86 -3.95 -9.42
CA GLN A 190 10.17 -4.09 -8.81
C GLN A 190 11.00 -2.83 -9.06
N LEU A 191 11.69 -2.32 -8.03
CA LEU A 191 12.54 -1.14 -8.18
C LEU A 191 13.77 -1.50 -9.02
N ILE A 192 14.15 -0.63 -9.97
CA ILE A 192 15.26 -0.87 -10.88
C ILE A 192 16.18 0.35 -10.99
N THR A 193 17.47 0.10 -11.23
CA THR A 193 18.48 1.10 -11.62
C THR A 193 19.07 0.84 -13.00
N ALA A 194 18.74 -0.30 -13.60
CA ALA A 194 19.21 -0.72 -14.90
C ALA A 194 18.07 -1.39 -15.69
N VAL A 195 18.13 -1.29 -17.01
CA VAL A 195 17.17 -1.93 -17.90
C VAL A 195 17.38 -3.44 -17.87
N PRO A 196 16.34 -4.26 -17.58
CA PRO A 196 16.48 -5.71 -17.60
C PRO A 196 16.87 -6.22 -18.99
N GLN A 197 17.96 -6.99 -19.10
CA GLN A 197 18.51 -7.39 -20.41
C GLN A 197 17.79 -8.57 -21.06
N GLN A 198 16.93 -9.27 -20.32
CA GLN A 198 16.27 -10.49 -20.81
C GLN A 198 15.14 -10.21 -21.83
N LEU A 199 14.72 -8.95 -21.98
CA LEU A 199 13.57 -8.55 -22.79
C LEU A 199 13.99 -7.60 -23.92
N GLN A 200 13.21 -7.60 -24.99
CA GLN A 200 13.29 -6.55 -26.00
C GLN A 200 12.37 -5.39 -25.58
N TRP A 201 12.93 -4.18 -25.53
CA TRP A 201 12.22 -3.01 -25.04
C TRP A 201 11.79 -2.10 -26.18
N GLN A 202 10.48 -1.91 -26.29
CA GLN A 202 9.90 -0.88 -27.14
C GLN A 202 9.77 0.40 -26.31
N TRP A 203 10.64 1.37 -26.57
CA TRP A 203 10.67 2.65 -25.87
C TRP A 203 9.64 3.63 -26.44
N ARG A 204 8.88 4.29 -25.56
CA ARG A 204 7.91 5.33 -25.95
C ARG A 204 8.53 6.72 -26.02
N PHE A 205 9.69 6.90 -25.40
CA PHE A 205 10.46 8.14 -25.33
C PHE A 205 11.94 7.81 -25.56
N GLU A 206 12.79 8.82 -25.79
CA GLU A 206 14.24 8.58 -25.77
C GLU A 206 14.63 7.84 -24.49
N GLY A 207 15.29 6.70 -24.63
CA GLY A 207 15.58 5.80 -23.52
C GLY A 207 16.22 6.56 -22.37
N ALA A 208 15.65 6.43 -21.17
CA ALA A 208 16.15 7.11 -19.98
C ALA A 208 17.60 6.66 -19.72
N LYS A 209 18.55 7.58 -19.89
CA LYS A 209 19.99 7.31 -19.74
C LYS A 209 20.39 6.96 -18.31
N ASP A 210 19.61 7.41 -17.33
CA ASP A 210 19.87 7.22 -15.91
C ASP A 210 18.57 6.85 -15.19
N LEU A 211 18.47 5.58 -14.79
CA LEU A 211 17.34 5.02 -14.04
C LEU A 211 17.55 5.05 -12.52
N SER A 212 18.60 5.74 -12.04
CA SER A 212 18.82 5.85 -10.59
C SER A 212 17.69 6.64 -9.90
N PRO A 213 17.32 6.30 -8.66
CA PRO A 213 16.44 7.11 -7.84
C PRO A 213 17.08 8.47 -7.55
N LYS A 214 16.35 9.55 -7.85
CA LYS A 214 16.83 10.93 -7.78
C LYS A 214 15.84 11.78 -7.02
N ILE A 215 16.37 12.73 -6.26
CA ILE A 215 15.60 13.78 -5.62
C ILE A 215 16.23 15.12 -5.94
N ARG A 216 15.39 16.09 -6.25
CA ARG A 216 15.78 17.47 -6.42
C ARG A 216 14.95 18.35 -5.50
N ILE A 217 15.61 19.00 -4.55
CA ILE A 217 14.99 20.07 -3.76
C ILE A 217 15.11 21.38 -4.56
N LEU A 218 13.98 22.02 -4.79
CA LEU A 218 13.88 23.31 -5.47
C LEU A 218 13.99 24.45 -4.45
N PRO A 219 14.28 25.68 -4.91
CA PRO A 219 14.05 26.88 -4.12
C PRO A 219 12.63 26.90 -3.55
N GLU A 220 12.47 27.46 -2.35
CA GLU A 220 11.21 27.49 -1.59
C GLU A 220 10.78 26.16 -0.97
N GLY A 221 11.63 25.13 -0.97
CA GLY A 221 11.36 23.88 -0.23
C GLY A 221 10.42 22.91 -0.93
N ARG A 222 10.14 23.11 -2.22
CA ARG A 222 9.49 22.10 -3.07
C ARG A 222 10.46 20.96 -3.38
N ALA A 223 9.95 19.74 -3.53
CA ALA A 223 10.77 18.58 -3.87
C ALA A 223 10.22 17.86 -5.10
N ILE A 224 11.12 17.36 -5.95
CA ILE A 224 10.78 16.46 -7.04
C ILE A 224 11.51 15.15 -6.80
N VAL A 225 10.76 14.07 -6.77
CA VAL A 225 11.27 12.71 -6.64
C VAL A 225 11.05 11.97 -7.95
N GLU A 226 12.09 11.31 -8.44
CA GLU A 226 12.04 10.45 -9.62
C GLU A 226 12.64 9.08 -9.28
N PHE A 227 11.96 8.00 -9.63
CA PHE A 227 12.52 6.65 -9.61
C PHE A 227 11.79 5.76 -10.60
N PHE A 228 12.35 4.57 -10.84
CA PHE A 228 11.86 3.67 -11.88
C PHE A 228 11.52 2.30 -11.31
N THR A 229 10.50 1.69 -11.88
CA THR A 229 10.15 0.30 -11.58
C THR A 229 9.93 -0.51 -12.86
N CYS A 230 10.10 -1.84 -12.76
CA CYS A 230 9.70 -2.79 -13.76
C CYS A 230 8.52 -3.62 -13.24
N ARG A 231 7.41 -3.63 -13.95
CA ARG A 231 6.30 -4.55 -13.67
C ARG A 231 6.62 -5.91 -14.25
N VAL A 232 6.72 -6.93 -13.40
CA VAL A 232 7.15 -8.29 -13.82
C VAL A 232 6.02 -9.21 -14.30
N THR A 233 4.78 -8.76 -14.18
CA THR A 233 3.60 -9.49 -14.70
C THR A 233 3.21 -8.98 -16.09
N PRO A 234 2.67 -9.84 -16.98
CA PRO A 234 2.16 -9.40 -18.27
C PRO A 234 1.06 -8.34 -18.13
N SER A 235 1.11 -7.21 -18.83
CA SER A 235 2.14 -6.73 -19.77
C SER A 235 3.37 -6.14 -19.04
N ILE A 236 4.56 -6.71 -19.32
CA ILE A 236 5.82 -6.27 -18.69
C ILE A 236 6.17 -4.87 -19.20
N ALA A 237 6.40 -3.94 -18.29
CA ALA A 237 6.68 -2.55 -18.65
C ALA A 237 7.57 -1.87 -17.61
N ILE A 238 8.39 -0.93 -18.06
CA ILE A 238 9.14 -0.01 -17.19
C ILE A 238 8.29 1.23 -16.97
N PHE A 239 8.14 1.62 -15.71
CA PHE A 239 7.44 2.81 -15.28
C PHE A 239 8.41 3.83 -14.71
N GLN A 240 8.22 5.09 -15.11
CA GLN A 240 8.77 6.26 -14.45
C GLN A 240 7.74 6.76 -13.43
N HIS A 241 8.19 6.94 -12.21
CA HIS A 241 7.42 7.51 -11.11
C HIS A 241 7.97 8.89 -10.81
N LEU A 242 7.15 9.93 -10.97
CA LEU A 242 7.51 11.31 -10.69
C LEU A 242 6.53 11.90 -9.69
N ASP A 243 7.04 12.30 -8.54
CA ASP A 243 6.25 12.88 -7.46
C ASP A 243 6.74 14.30 -7.16
N GLN A 244 5.83 15.27 -7.20
CA GLN A 244 6.11 16.68 -6.93
C GLN A 244 5.46 17.11 -5.63
N TYR A 245 6.28 17.50 -4.67
CA TYR A 245 5.88 17.96 -3.35
C TYR A 245 5.82 19.48 -3.30
N THR A 246 4.78 19.97 -2.64
CA THR A 246 4.64 21.40 -2.34
C THR A 246 5.43 21.77 -1.09
N THR A 247 5.66 23.06 -0.91
CA THR A 247 6.43 23.57 0.23
C THR A 247 5.81 23.15 1.56
N GLY A 248 6.63 22.52 2.41
CA GLY A 248 6.22 22.16 3.77
C GLY A 248 5.30 20.94 3.90
N SER A 249 4.93 20.27 2.80
CA SER A 249 3.97 19.17 2.79
C SER A 249 4.53 17.90 2.15
N TYR A 250 4.09 16.74 2.65
CA TYR A 250 4.30 15.42 2.04
C TYR A 250 3.15 15.01 1.10
N ALA A 251 2.17 15.89 0.85
CA ALA A 251 1.19 15.68 -0.20
C ALA A 251 1.83 15.98 -1.58
N ALA A 252 1.89 14.95 -2.43
CA ALA A 252 2.52 15.04 -3.73
C ALA A 252 1.52 14.93 -4.88
N GLN A 253 1.76 15.71 -5.93
CA GLN A 253 1.19 15.44 -7.24
C GLN A 253 2.00 14.33 -7.92
N ARG A 254 1.36 13.20 -8.21
CA ARG A 254 2.03 12.03 -8.78
C ARG A 254 1.77 11.85 -10.26
N VAL A 255 2.79 11.35 -10.94
CA VAL A 255 2.75 11.01 -12.35
C VAL A 255 3.46 9.69 -12.55
N ASP A 256 2.69 8.64 -12.80
CA ASP A 256 3.20 7.31 -13.12
C ASP A 256 3.02 7.06 -14.62
N ARG A 257 4.12 6.84 -15.35
CA ARG A 257 4.09 6.70 -16.82
C ARG A 257 4.86 5.46 -17.28
N PRO A 258 4.27 4.60 -18.12
CA PRO A 258 5.03 3.56 -18.79
C PRO A 258 5.94 4.19 -19.85
N ILE A 259 7.25 3.96 -19.73
CA ILE A 259 8.26 4.50 -20.65
C ILE A 259 8.79 3.46 -21.63
N ALA A 260 8.68 2.18 -21.29
CA ALA A 260 9.05 1.08 -22.17
C ALA A 260 8.14 -0.13 -21.94
N ILE A 261 7.85 -0.87 -23.00
CA ILE A 261 7.13 -2.15 -22.93
C ILE A 261 8.11 -3.27 -23.29
N GLY A 262 8.13 -4.31 -22.47
CA GLY A 262 9.00 -5.46 -22.63
C GLY A 262 8.28 -6.60 -23.34
N GLU A 263 8.84 -7.04 -24.46
CA GLU A 263 8.41 -8.25 -25.16
C GLU A 263 9.42 -9.37 -24.90
N ARG A 264 8.92 -10.58 -24.62
CA ARG A 264 9.78 -11.77 -24.55
C ARG A 264 10.32 -12.03 -25.95
N LYS A 265 11.63 -12.20 -26.08
CA LYS A 265 12.25 -12.66 -27.33
C LYS A 265 11.54 -13.94 -27.75
N ARG A 266 10.86 -13.93 -28.90
CA ARG A 266 10.39 -15.17 -29.52
C ARG A 266 11.63 -16.00 -29.80
N SER A 267 11.77 -17.14 -29.13
CA SER A 267 12.73 -18.15 -29.54
C SER A 267 12.35 -18.58 -30.95
N VAL A 268 13.22 -18.29 -31.92
CA VAL A 268 13.09 -18.87 -33.26
C VAL A 268 13.24 -20.39 -33.07
N PRO A 269 12.27 -21.22 -33.50
CA PRO A 269 12.48 -22.66 -33.48
C PRO A 269 13.66 -22.97 -34.39
N ALA A 270 14.64 -23.70 -33.87
CA ALA A 270 15.76 -24.21 -34.66
C ALA A 270 15.18 -25.09 -35.78
N VAL A 271 15.53 -24.77 -37.03
CA VAL A 271 15.20 -25.54 -38.24
C VAL A 271 16.18 -26.68 -38.37
#